data_AF-A0A1G9PLT8-F1
#
_entry.id   AF-A0A1G9PLT8-F1
#
_cell.length_a   1.000
_cell.length_b   1.000
_cell.length_c   1.000
_cell.angle_alpha   90.00
_cell.angle_beta   90.00
_cell.angle_gamma   90.00
#
_symmetry.space_group_name_H-M   'P 1'
#
loop_
_entity.id
_entity.type
_entity.pdbx_description
1 polymer ?
#
loop_
_entity_poly.entity_id
_entity_poly.type
_entity_poly.pdbx_seq_one_letter_code
_entity_poly.pdbx_strand_id
1 'polypeptide(L)'
;MNCDAASERMLDWIDDRLTESERASMLAHLNGCPACRSELRDLERVQQQLGSLPVPEPSAGLRRNFYEQLETFKEEAKPRPVRKFFQTNGFRAAAACLLMAVGIGVGYWLSERSASRQQVDELSEQVRDMRQMMMLSLLENPSATERLRAVSYTRDLNEVNDKVLDALLTTLNNDPNPNVRLVTLEALVQLGSDPRVRQGLVKALGYQDSPLVQVALADAMVRLQEKRSVKPLRRLLRRENLNDLVKTKIEQSIKDLS
;
A
#
# COMPACT_ATOMS: atom_id res chain seq x y z
N MET A 1 -12.63 3.15 27.94
CA MET A 1 -12.01 3.48 26.64
C MET A 1 -10.50 3.63 26.83
N ASN A 2 -9.71 3.41 25.78
CA ASN A 2 -8.25 3.61 25.76
C ASN A 2 -7.88 5.03 25.30
N CYS A 3 -6.60 5.41 25.43
CA CYS A 3 -6.14 6.76 25.10
C CYS A 3 -6.35 7.11 23.61
N ASP A 4 -6.18 6.14 22.70
CA ASP A 4 -6.34 6.38 21.25
C ASP A 4 -7.79 6.75 20.91
N ALA A 5 -8.77 5.99 21.42
CA ALA A 5 -10.18 6.29 21.23
C ALA A 5 -10.65 7.57 21.95
N ALA A 6 -9.93 7.99 22.99
CA ALA A 6 -10.17 9.27 23.64
C ALA A 6 -9.66 10.43 22.78
N SER A 7 -8.45 10.32 22.21
CA SER A 7 -7.84 11.33 21.33
C SER A 7 -8.69 11.56 20.07
N GLU A 8 -9.16 10.49 19.42
CA GLU A 8 -10.04 10.60 18.24
C GLU A 8 -11.35 11.36 18.50
N ARG A 9 -11.86 11.31 19.74
CA ARG A 9 -13.14 11.91 20.13
C ARG A 9 -13.02 13.25 20.85
N MET A 10 -11.80 13.81 21.01
CA MET A 10 -11.61 15.11 21.68
C MET A 10 -12.20 16.27 20.89
N LEU A 11 -12.15 16.23 19.55
CA LEU A 11 -12.73 17.28 18.72
C LEU A 11 -14.26 17.29 18.79
N ASP A 12 -14.89 16.11 18.77
CA ASP A 12 -16.34 15.98 18.94
C ASP A 12 -16.80 16.41 20.34
N TRP A 13 -15.95 16.26 21.36
CA TRP A 13 -16.20 16.81 22.70
C TRP A 13 -16.21 18.34 22.68
N ILE A 14 -15.24 18.96 22.00
CA ILE A 14 -15.08 20.42 21.90
C ILE A 14 -16.22 21.06 21.08
N ASP A 15 -16.68 20.37 20.03
CA ASP A 15 -17.77 20.82 19.15
C ASP A 15 -19.18 20.46 19.67
N ASP A 16 -19.27 19.90 20.89
CA ASP A 16 -20.52 19.50 21.55
C ASP A 16 -21.31 18.41 20.78
N ARG A 17 -20.63 17.54 20.02
CA ARG A 17 -21.25 16.53 19.13
C ARG A 17 -21.38 15.12 19.72
N LEU A 18 -20.81 14.88 20.90
CA LEU A 18 -20.87 13.57 21.56
C LEU A 18 -22.24 13.28 22.19
N THR A 19 -22.68 12.02 22.07
CA THR A 19 -23.89 11.52 22.73
C THR A 19 -23.70 11.40 24.25
N GLU A 20 -24.79 11.34 25.00
CA GLU A 20 -24.77 11.32 26.48
C GLU A 20 -23.98 10.13 27.05
N SER A 21 -24.07 8.96 26.41
CA SER A 21 -23.31 7.76 26.80
C SER A 21 -21.80 7.88 26.49
N GLU A 22 -21.45 8.51 25.37
CA GLU A 22 -20.06 8.76 24.98
C GLU A 22 -19.40 9.79 25.88
N ARG A 23 -20.15 10.83 26.29
CA ARG A 23 -19.68 11.82 27.28
C ARG A 23 -19.40 11.19 28.63
N ALA A 24 -20.28 10.31 29.11
CA ALA A 24 -20.06 9.59 30.37
C ALA A 24 -18.79 8.73 30.33
N SER A 25 -18.57 8.03 29.21
CA SER A 25 -17.34 7.26 28.97
C SER A 25 -16.09 8.17 28.91
N MET A 26 -16.20 9.33 28.25
CA MET A 26 -15.13 10.33 28.15
C MET A 26 -14.74 10.89 29.52
N LEU A 27 -15.72 11.31 30.31
CA LEU A 27 -15.50 11.79 31.67
C LEU A 27 -14.85 10.73 32.57
N ALA A 28 -15.28 9.46 32.47
CA ALA A 28 -14.69 8.36 33.22
C ALA A 28 -13.20 8.17 32.88
N HIS A 29 -12.84 8.24 31.59
CA HIS A 29 -11.45 8.14 31.14
C HIS A 29 -10.61 9.36 31.53
N LEU A 30 -11.15 10.57 31.35
CA LEU A 30 -10.49 11.82 31.73
C LEU A 30 -10.24 11.90 33.23
N ASN A 31 -11.07 11.29 34.08
CA ASN A 31 -10.79 11.19 35.52
C ASN A 31 -9.60 10.27 35.85
N GLY A 32 -9.35 9.25 35.03
CA GLY A 32 -8.27 8.27 35.23
C GLY A 32 -6.94 8.61 34.54
N CYS A 33 -6.94 9.43 33.48
CA CYS A 33 -5.75 9.66 32.64
C CYS A 33 -5.26 11.13 32.68
N PRO A 34 -4.11 11.44 33.31
CA PRO A 34 -3.57 12.80 33.33
C PRO A 34 -3.09 13.30 31.96
N ALA A 35 -2.62 12.41 31.08
CA ALA A 35 -2.12 12.78 29.75
C ALA A 35 -3.23 13.27 28.83
N CYS A 36 -4.35 12.56 28.77
CA CYS A 36 -5.51 12.99 27.97
C CYS A 36 -6.15 14.27 28.53
N ARG A 37 -6.09 14.51 29.85
CA ARG A 37 -6.52 15.80 30.43
C ARG A 37 -5.63 16.97 30.01
N SER A 38 -4.31 16.78 29.90
CA SER A 38 -3.44 17.85 29.39
C SER A 38 -3.73 18.15 27.93
N GLU A 39 -3.86 17.11 27.11
CA GLU A 39 -4.13 17.23 25.67
C GLU A 39 -5.45 17.96 25.40
N LEU A 40 -6.52 17.62 26.11
CA LEU A 40 -7.81 18.30 25.99
C LEU A 40 -7.71 19.80 26.36
N ARG A 41 -6.98 20.13 27.43
CA ARG A 41 -6.75 21.54 27.83
C ARG A 41 -5.94 22.33 26.81
N ASP A 42 -5.00 21.67 26.12
CA ASP A 42 -4.21 22.32 25.07
C ASP A 42 -5.10 22.63 23.85
N LEU A 43 -6.00 21.70 23.47
CA LEU A 43 -6.98 21.92 22.41
C LEU A 43 -7.99 23.02 22.74
N GLU A 44 -8.52 23.05 23.97
CA GLU A 44 -9.42 24.11 24.44
C GLU A 44 -8.76 25.50 24.39
N ARG A 45 -7.47 25.60 24.71
CA ARG A 45 -6.71 26.86 24.59
C ARG A 45 -6.63 27.33 23.13
N VAL A 46 -6.37 26.42 22.20
CA VAL A 46 -6.33 26.76 20.76
C VAL A 46 -7.69 27.23 20.28
N GLN A 47 -8.78 26.56 20.68
CA GLN A 47 -10.14 26.96 20.31
C GLN A 47 -10.48 28.35 20.83
N GLN A 48 -10.15 28.66 22.09
CA GLN A 48 -10.37 30.00 22.66
C GLN A 48 -9.57 31.09 21.93
N GLN A 49 -8.33 30.80 21.56
CA GLN A 49 -7.50 31.72 20.78
C GLN A 49 -8.10 31.99 19.40
N LEU A 50 -8.53 30.94 18.68
CA LEU A 50 -9.16 31.08 17.37
C LEU A 50 -10.52 31.80 17.45
N GLY A 51 -11.33 31.53 18.48
CA GLY A 51 -12.61 32.18 18.68
C GLY A 51 -12.53 33.68 19.02
N SER A 52 -11.36 34.15 19.48
CA SER A 52 -11.11 35.57 19.78
C SER A 52 -10.63 36.39 18.56
N LEU A 53 -10.41 35.74 17.42
CA LEU A 53 -10.03 36.44 16.21
C LEU A 53 -11.21 37.30 15.71
N PRO A 54 -10.97 38.58 15.38
CA PRO A 54 -12.01 39.43 14.84
C PRO A 54 -12.50 38.84 13.51
N VAL A 55 -13.79 38.56 13.41
CA VAL A 55 -14.40 38.15 12.15
C VAL A 55 -14.45 39.39 11.25
N PRO A 56 -13.74 39.40 10.10
CA PRO A 56 -13.77 40.56 9.22
C PRO A 56 -15.18 40.74 8.66
N GLU A 57 -15.73 41.95 8.76
CA GLU A 57 -17.02 42.24 8.14
C GLU A 57 -16.90 42.13 6.61
N PRO A 58 -17.87 41.47 5.95
CA PRO A 58 -17.87 41.36 4.50
C PRO A 58 -17.93 42.76 3.88
N SER A 59 -17.17 42.97 2.80
CA SER A 59 -17.15 44.25 2.10
C SER A 59 -18.55 44.59 1.56
N ALA A 60 -18.91 45.87 1.55
CA ALA A 60 -20.23 46.34 1.10
C ALA A 60 -20.60 45.90 -0.33
N GLY A 61 -19.61 45.54 -1.16
CA GLY A 61 -19.80 45.04 -2.53
C GLY A 61 -19.94 43.52 -2.66
N LEU A 62 -19.66 42.73 -1.60
CA LEU A 62 -19.59 41.27 -1.67
C LEU A 62 -20.91 40.67 -2.21
N ARG A 63 -22.04 41.14 -1.68
CA ARG A 63 -23.36 40.64 -2.08
C ARG A 63 -23.61 40.92 -3.56
N ARG A 64 -23.32 42.14 -4.04
CA ARG A 64 -23.52 42.52 -5.44
C ARG A 64 -22.64 41.67 -6.37
N ASN A 65 -21.34 41.58 -6.07
CA ASN A 65 -20.40 40.82 -6.90
C ASN A 65 -20.76 39.33 -6.96
N PHE A 66 -21.26 38.76 -5.86
CA PHE A 66 -21.74 37.38 -5.82
C PHE A 66 -22.93 37.17 -6.76
N TYR A 67 -23.94 38.06 -6.72
CA TYR A 67 -25.11 37.94 -7.59
C TYR A 67 -24.78 38.19 -9.06
N GLU A 68 -23.86 39.10 -9.37
CA GLU A 68 -23.35 39.29 -10.73
C GLU A 68 -22.69 38.00 -11.27
N GLN A 69 -21.81 37.36 -10.48
CA GLN A 69 -21.23 36.08 -10.87
C GLN A 69 -22.28 34.97 -11.00
N LEU A 70 -23.28 34.95 -10.11
CA LEU A 70 -24.35 33.95 -10.17
C LEU A 70 -25.20 34.09 -11.45
N GLU A 71 -25.44 35.32 -11.91
CA GLU A 71 -26.14 35.58 -13.16
C GLU A 71 -25.31 35.18 -14.39
N THR A 72 -24.00 35.45 -14.40
CA THR A 72 -23.14 34.99 -15.50
C THR A 72 -23.13 33.46 -15.61
N PHE A 73 -23.08 32.74 -14.49
CA PHE A 73 -23.18 31.28 -14.51
C PHE A 73 -24.56 30.79 -14.99
N LYS A 74 -25.65 31.49 -14.62
CA LYS A 74 -26.99 31.15 -15.11
C LYS A 74 -27.15 31.41 -16.61
N GLU A 75 -26.55 32.45 -17.14
CA GLU A 75 -26.51 32.77 -18.58
C GLU A 75 -25.71 31.72 -19.36
N GLU A 76 -24.56 31.28 -18.85
CA GLU A 76 -23.76 30.21 -19.45
C GLU A 76 -24.46 28.84 -19.37
N ALA A 77 -25.25 28.60 -18.33
CA ALA A 77 -26.03 27.37 -18.15
C ALA A 77 -27.33 27.33 -18.98
N LYS A 78 -27.74 28.42 -19.64
CA LYS A 78 -28.90 28.39 -20.54
C LYS A 78 -28.55 27.59 -21.80
N PRO A 79 -29.31 26.54 -22.15
CA PRO A 79 -29.08 25.81 -23.39
C PRO A 79 -29.27 26.75 -24.58
N ARG A 80 -28.20 26.95 -25.37
CA ARG A 80 -28.30 27.72 -26.62
C ARG A 80 -29.27 27.01 -27.58
N PRO A 81 -30.22 27.73 -28.21
CA PRO A 81 -31.10 27.12 -29.19
C PRO A 81 -30.25 26.65 -30.39
N VAL A 82 -30.20 25.34 -30.61
CA VAL A 82 -29.52 24.74 -31.76
C VAL A 82 -30.30 25.14 -33.02
N ARG A 83 -29.91 26.26 -33.63
CA ARG A 83 -30.49 26.73 -34.88
C ARG A 83 -30.15 25.71 -35.97
N LYS A 84 -31.19 25.17 -36.60
CA LYS A 84 -31.20 24.10 -37.62
C LYS A 84 -29.89 23.97 -38.42
N PHE A 85 -29.04 23.03 -38.00
CA PHE A 85 -27.80 22.63 -38.68
C PHE A 85 -28.05 21.80 -39.96
N PHE A 86 -29.32 21.51 -40.28
CA PHE A 86 -29.73 20.66 -41.41
C PHE A 86 -30.04 21.43 -42.70
N GLN A 87 -29.26 22.46 -43.01
CA GLN A 87 -29.19 23.03 -44.37
C GLN A 87 -27.73 23.09 -44.80
N THR A 88 -27.13 21.93 -45.01
CA THR A 88 -25.86 21.83 -45.74
C THR A 88 -26.12 21.10 -47.06
N ASN A 89 -25.74 21.74 -48.16
CA ASN A 89 -25.67 21.08 -49.47
C ASN A 89 -24.87 19.78 -49.30
N GLY A 90 -25.36 18.66 -49.83
CA GLY A 90 -24.75 17.33 -49.65
C GLY A 90 -23.26 17.26 -50.00
N PHE A 91 -22.78 18.16 -50.86
CA PHE A 91 -21.36 18.32 -51.20
C PHE A 91 -20.47 18.71 -50.00
N ARG A 92 -20.97 19.53 -49.06
CA ARG A 92 -20.22 19.93 -47.85
C ARG A 92 -20.13 18.80 -46.83
N ALA A 93 -21.19 17.99 -46.71
CA ALA A 93 -21.18 16.80 -45.86
C ALA A 93 -20.22 15.74 -46.39
N ALA A 94 -20.21 15.49 -47.71
CA ALA A 94 -19.27 14.56 -48.33
C ALA A 94 -17.81 14.99 -48.13
N ALA A 95 -17.49 16.28 -48.30
CA ALA A 95 -16.16 16.82 -48.07
C ALA A 95 -15.70 16.67 -46.60
N ALA A 96 -16.61 16.88 -45.64
CA ALA A 96 -16.31 16.72 -44.21
C ALA A 96 -16.03 15.26 -43.84
N CYS A 97 -16.81 14.31 -44.35
CA CYS A 97 -16.57 12.89 -44.15
C CYS A 97 -15.23 12.44 -44.74
N LEU A 98 -14.87 12.97 -45.92
CA LEU A 98 -13.61 12.63 -46.58
C LEU A 98 -12.40 13.18 -45.81
N LEU A 99 -12.46 14.43 -45.32
CA LEU A 99 -11.43 15.00 -44.46
C LEU A 99 -11.29 14.25 -43.14
N MET A 100 -12.41 13.81 -42.54
CA MET A 100 -12.37 13.00 -41.32
C MET A 100 -11.77 11.62 -41.59
N ALA A 101 -12.14 10.95 -42.69
CA ALA A 101 -11.56 9.66 -43.07
C ALA A 101 -10.06 9.76 -43.37
N VAL A 102 -9.62 10.83 -44.05
CA VAL A 102 -8.21 11.11 -44.29
C VAL A 102 -7.49 11.43 -42.98
N GLY A 103 -8.09 12.25 -42.12
CA GLY A 103 -7.53 12.57 -40.80
C GLY A 103 -7.37 11.34 -39.91
N ILE A 104 -8.35 10.43 -39.92
CA ILE A 104 -8.28 9.14 -39.22
C ILE A 104 -7.23 8.25 -39.86
N GLY A 105 -7.17 8.13 -41.19
CA GLY A 105 -6.18 7.32 -41.90
C GLY A 105 -4.74 7.79 -41.67
N VAL A 106 -4.51 9.11 -41.77
CA VAL A 106 -3.23 9.75 -41.44
C VAL A 106 -2.92 9.61 -39.96
N GLY A 107 -3.92 9.75 -39.09
CA GLY A 107 -3.79 9.55 -37.65
C GLY A 107 -3.35 8.12 -37.31
N TYR A 108 -3.98 7.10 -37.90
CA TYR A 108 -3.60 5.70 -37.72
C TYR A 108 -2.19 5.42 -38.27
N TRP A 109 -1.86 5.95 -39.46
CA TRP A 109 -0.54 5.80 -40.06
C TRP A 109 0.58 6.48 -39.26
N LEU A 110 0.32 7.64 -38.64
CA LEU A 110 1.25 8.26 -37.69
C LEU A 110 1.27 7.53 -36.33
N SER A 111 0.16 6.94 -35.89
CA SER A 111 0.07 6.24 -34.60
C SER A 111 0.86 4.93 -34.58
N GLU A 112 0.91 4.19 -35.69
CA GLU A 112 1.78 3.02 -35.84
C GLU A 112 3.27 3.41 -35.81
N ARG A 113 3.59 4.67 -36.11
CA ARG A 113 4.95 5.24 -35.98
C ARG A 113 5.25 5.81 -34.58
N SER A 114 4.41 5.55 -33.59
CA SER A 114 4.67 5.96 -32.19
C SER A 114 5.77 5.13 -31.53
N ALA A 115 7.02 5.37 -31.96
CA ALA A 115 8.26 4.98 -31.29
C ALA A 115 8.30 5.40 -29.80
N SER A 116 7.42 6.29 -29.39
CA SER A 116 7.30 6.77 -28.01
C SER A 116 6.72 5.73 -27.04
N ARG A 117 5.89 4.77 -27.47
CA ARG A 117 5.44 3.69 -26.57
C ARG A 117 6.55 2.66 -26.31
N GLN A 118 7.29 2.28 -27.35
CA GLN A 118 8.44 1.37 -27.22
C GLN A 118 9.54 1.93 -26.32
N GLN A 119 9.82 3.24 -26.40
CA GLN A 119 10.80 3.89 -25.52
C GLN A 119 10.39 3.89 -24.04
N VAL A 120 9.08 3.99 -23.74
CA VAL A 120 8.59 3.93 -22.36
C VAL A 120 8.69 2.51 -21.81
N ASP A 121 8.32 1.51 -22.61
CA ASP A 121 8.43 0.10 -22.22
C ASP A 121 9.91 -0.29 -21.99
N GLU A 122 10.81 0.06 -22.92
CA GLU A 122 12.25 -0.19 -22.81
C GLU A 122 12.88 0.50 -21.60
N LEU A 123 12.56 1.78 -21.35
CA LEU A 123 13.07 2.50 -20.19
C LEU A 123 12.56 1.90 -18.87
N SER A 124 11.30 1.45 -18.84
CA SER A 124 10.72 0.81 -17.66
C SER A 124 11.42 -0.51 -17.33
N GLU A 125 11.78 -1.29 -18.36
CA GLU A 125 12.53 -2.53 -18.24
C GLU A 125 13.96 -2.26 -17.75
N GLN A 126 14.65 -1.27 -18.33
CA GLN A 126 15.99 -0.85 -17.86
C GLN A 126 15.98 -0.41 -16.39
N VAL A 127 14.99 0.37 -15.96
CA VAL A 127 14.88 0.78 -14.55
C VAL A 127 14.62 -0.43 -13.64
N ARG A 128 13.82 -1.40 -14.09
CA ARG A 128 13.57 -2.65 -13.35
C ARG A 128 14.88 -3.44 -13.19
N ASP A 129 15.66 -3.59 -14.25
CA ASP A 129 16.94 -4.31 -14.23
C ASP A 129 17.98 -3.60 -13.33
N MET A 130 18.06 -2.27 -13.41
CA MET A 130 18.94 -1.48 -12.53
C MET A 130 18.58 -1.67 -11.05
N ARG A 131 17.28 -1.65 -10.71
CA ARG A 131 16.82 -1.90 -9.33
C ARG A 131 17.18 -3.31 -8.86
N GLN A 132 17.04 -4.32 -9.72
CA GLN A 132 17.40 -5.69 -9.41
C GLN A 132 18.91 -5.84 -9.17
N MET A 133 19.76 -5.24 -10.01
CA MET A 133 21.21 -5.26 -9.80
C MET A 133 21.62 -4.57 -8.50
N MET A 134 21.00 -3.42 -8.18
CA MET A 134 21.23 -2.73 -6.91
C MET A 134 20.82 -3.62 -5.73
N MET A 135 19.64 -4.24 -5.79
CA MET A 135 19.17 -5.17 -4.75
C MET A 135 20.16 -6.32 -4.54
N LEU A 136 20.59 -6.98 -5.61
CA LEU A 136 21.55 -8.10 -5.52
C LEU A 136 22.88 -7.65 -4.92
N SER A 137 23.40 -6.48 -5.31
CA SER A 137 24.61 -5.90 -4.72
C SER A 137 24.45 -5.58 -3.23
N LEU A 138 23.29 -5.08 -2.81
CA LEU A 138 23.01 -4.83 -1.40
C LEU A 138 22.86 -6.14 -0.59
N LEU A 139 22.38 -7.23 -1.19
CA LEU A 139 22.33 -8.55 -0.55
C LEU A 139 23.71 -9.15 -0.29
N GLU A 140 24.71 -8.83 -1.11
CA GLU A 140 26.10 -9.28 -0.93
C GLU A 140 26.89 -8.40 0.06
N ASN A 141 26.29 -7.31 0.54
CA ASN A 141 26.95 -6.37 1.44
C ASN A 141 27.25 -7.01 2.81
N PRO A 142 28.41 -6.74 3.44
CA PRO A 142 28.72 -7.24 4.78
C PRO A 142 27.76 -6.73 5.87
N SER A 143 27.17 -5.54 5.69
CA SER A 143 26.23 -4.93 6.63
C SER A 143 24.86 -5.60 6.58
N ALA A 144 24.42 -6.16 7.70
CA ALA A 144 23.07 -6.72 7.82
C ALA A 144 21.96 -5.69 7.55
N THR A 145 22.18 -4.41 7.88
CA THR A 145 21.22 -3.33 7.61
C THR A 145 21.05 -3.12 6.10
N GLU A 146 22.13 -3.18 5.33
CA GLU A 146 22.06 -3.06 3.87
C GLU A 146 21.35 -4.27 3.26
N ARG A 147 21.64 -5.48 3.74
CA ARG A 147 20.94 -6.71 3.29
C ARG A 147 19.45 -6.67 3.63
N LEU A 148 19.07 -6.16 4.81
CA LEU A 148 17.66 -5.94 5.16
C LEU A 148 16.98 -4.95 4.21
N ARG A 149 17.66 -3.83 3.88
CA ARG A 149 17.14 -2.84 2.93
C ARG A 149 16.97 -3.47 1.55
N ALA A 150 17.91 -4.31 1.11
CA ALA A 150 17.80 -5.05 -0.15
C ALA A 150 16.51 -5.88 -0.22
N VAL A 151 16.22 -6.64 0.84
CA VAL A 151 14.99 -7.47 0.91
C VAL A 151 13.74 -6.60 0.87
N SER A 152 13.74 -5.41 1.47
CA SER A 152 12.55 -4.54 1.47
C SER A 152 12.10 -4.12 0.06
N TYR A 153 13.03 -3.98 -0.89
CA TYR A 153 12.71 -3.64 -2.29
C TYR A 153 11.94 -4.73 -3.03
N THR A 154 11.93 -5.97 -2.53
CA THR A 154 11.15 -7.07 -3.16
C THR A 154 9.66 -6.81 -3.13
N ARG A 155 9.16 -6.03 -2.16
CA ARG A 155 7.74 -5.66 -2.04
C ARG A 155 7.28 -4.77 -3.19
N ASP A 156 8.20 -4.01 -3.79
CA ASP A 156 7.93 -3.09 -4.88
C ASP A 156 8.04 -3.77 -6.26
N LEU A 157 8.45 -5.04 -6.30
CA LEU A 157 8.56 -5.82 -7.52
C LEU A 157 7.29 -6.65 -7.72
N ASN A 158 6.45 -6.26 -8.69
CA ASN A 158 5.26 -7.02 -9.08
C ASN A 158 5.58 -8.44 -9.57
N GLU A 159 6.79 -8.63 -10.09
CA GLU A 159 7.28 -9.90 -10.62
C GLU A 159 8.77 -10.04 -10.30
N VAL A 160 9.12 -11.23 -9.79
CA VAL A 160 10.47 -11.58 -9.40
C VAL A 160 11.00 -12.60 -10.40
N ASN A 161 12.16 -12.32 -11.01
CA ASN A 161 12.82 -13.27 -11.90
C ASN A 161 13.58 -14.33 -11.10
N ASP A 162 14.01 -15.38 -11.81
CA ASP A 162 14.63 -16.57 -11.21
C ASP A 162 15.89 -16.22 -10.40
N LYS A 163 16.70 -15.27 -10.89
CA LYS A 163 17.91 -14.82 -10.20
C LYS A 163 17.61 -14.22 -8.83
N VAL A 164 16.61 -13.34 -8.76
CA VAL A 164 16.23 -12.70 -7.50
C VAL A 164 15.59 -13.72 -6.55
N LEU A 165 14.79 -14.65 -7.06
CA LEU A 165 14.23 -15.74 -6.26
C LEU A 165 15.33 -16.62 -5.64
N ASP A 166 16.31 -17.04 -6.44
CA ASP A 166 17.44 -17.85 -5.98
C ASP A 166 18.28 -17.10 -4.93
N ALA A 167 18.49 -15.80 -5.14
CA ALA A 167 19.18 -14.94 -4.17
C ALA A 167 18.42 -14.90 -2.83
N LEU A 168 17.11 -14.67 -2.84
CA LEU A 168 16.29 -14.65 -1.61
C LEU A 168 16.28 -16.00 -0.90
N LEU A 169 16.14 -17.11 -1.62
CA LEU A 169 16.21 -18.44 -1.02
C LEU A 169 17.59 -18.73 -0.45
N THR A 170 18.66 -18.26 -1.09
CA THR A 170 20.03 -18.35 -0.57
C THR A 170 20.19 -17.52 0.70
N THR A 171 19.70 -16.28 0.71
CA THR A 171 19.71 -15.40 1.89
C THR A 171 18.93 -16.02 3.06
N LEU A 172 17.74 -16.58 2.82
CA LEU A 172 16.95 -17.27 3.86
C LEU A 172 17.72 -18.42 4.51
N ASN A 173 18.50 -19.18 3.75
CA ASN A 173 19.20 -20.36 4.28
C ASN A 173 20.56 -20.04 4.89
N ASN A 174 21.26 -19.03 4.37
CA ASN A 174 22.68 -18.83 4.65
C ASN A 174 23.03 -17.50 5.31
N ASP A 175 22.12 -16.52 5.41
CA ASP A 175 22.47 -15.24 6.04
C ASP A 175 22.81 -15.44 7.53
N PRO A 176 23.98 -14.94 8.00
CA PRO A 176 24.38 -15.11 9.38
C PRO A 176 23.43 -14.40 10.37
N ASN A 177 22.70 -13.36 9.92
CA ASN A 177 21.79 -12.61 10.77
C ASN A 177 20.36 -13.21 10.72
N PRO A 178 19.81 -13.72 11.84
CA PRO A 178 18.46 -14.25 11.90
C PRO A 178 17.36 -13.26 11.48
N ASN A 179 17.56 -11.96 11.72
CA ASN A 179 16.59 -10.93 11.33
C ASN A 179 16.54 -10.77 9.82
N VAL A 180 17.69 -10.86 9.12
CA VAL A 180 17.70 -10.84 7.64
C VAL A 180 16.93 -12.04 7.11
N ARG A 181 17.17 -13.24 7.67
CA ARG A 181 16.43 -14.46 7.30
C ARG A 181 14.93 -14.32 7.54
N LEU A 182 14.52 -13.73 8.65
CA LEU A 182 13.11 -13.51 8.98
C LEU A 182 12.42 -12.56 7.98
N VAL A 183 13.03 -11.42 7.68
CA VAL A 183 12.46 -10.46 6.71
C VAL A 183 12.46 -11.06 5.30
N THR A 184 13.48 -11.86 4.96
CA THR A 184 13.54 -12.61 3.69
C THR A 184 12.41 -13.63 3.59
N LEU A 185 12.12 -14.34 4.68
CA LEU A 185 10.98 -15.24 4.74
C LEU A 185 9.66 -14.50 4.51
N GLU A 186 9.45 -13.35 5.14
CA GLU A 186 8.23 -12.55 4.94
C GLU A 186 8.05 -12.13 3.48
N ALA A 187 9.13 -11.68 2.84
CA ALA A 187 9.12 -11.35 1.41
C ALA A 187 8.76 -12.57 0.55
N LEU A 188 9.38 -13.72 0.81
CA LEU A 188 9.07 -14.97 0.10
C LEU A 188 7.62 -15.42 0.31
N VAL A 189 7.04 -15.23 1.51
CA VAL A 189 5.64 -15.57 1.77
C VAL A 189 4.68 -14.74 0.91
N GLN A 190 5.00 -13.48 0.61
CA GLN A 190 4.20 -12.65 -0.32
C GLN A 190 4.23 -13.21 -1.75
N LEU A 191 5.34 -13.83 -2.13
CA LEU A 191 5.53 -14.51 -3.41
C LEU A 191 5.03 -15.96 -3.40
N GLY A 192 4.27 -16.35 -2.36
CA GLY A 192 3.82 -17.72 -2.13
C GLY A 192 2.83 -18.28 -3.17
N SER A 193 2.44 -17.53 -4.19
CA SER A 193 1.74 -18.05 -5.37
C SER A 193 2.66 -18.88 -6.26
N ASP A 194 3.98 -18.59 -6.28
CA ASP A 194 4.97 -19.33 -7.06
C ASP A 194 5.27 -20.70 -6.40
N PRO A 195 5.05 -21.84 -7.10
CA PRO A 195 5.35 -23.16 -6.57
C PRO A 195 6.83 -23.36 -6.17
N ARG A 196 7.75 -22.66 -6.83
CA ARG A 196 9.20 -22.71 -6.56
C ARG A 196 9.51 -22.11 -5.20
N VAL A 197 8.87 -20.99 -4.86
CA VAL A 197 8.95 -20.36 -3.53
C VAL A 197 8.48 -21.36 -2.47
N ARG A 198 7.29 -21.95 -2.63
CA ARG A 198 6.76 -22.94 -1.67
C ARG A 198 7.72 -24.11 -1.47
N GLN A 199 8.27 -24.66 -2.56
CA GLN A 199 9.24 -25.75 -2.49
C GLN A 199 10.52 -25.32 -1.76
N GLY A 200 11.02 -24.11 -2.02
CA GLY A 200 12.18 -23.53 -1.35
C GLY A 200 11.96 -23.37 0.16
N LEU A 201 10.81 -22.85 0.57
CA LEU A 201 10.45 -22.69 1.99
C LEU A 201 10.32 -24.04 2.70
N VAL A 202 9.76 -25.06 2.05
CA VAL A 202 9.69 -26.43 2.60
C VAL A 202 11.09 -27.03 2.82
N LYS A 203 12.03 -26.77 1.91
CA LYS A 203 13.43 -27.18 2.09
C LYS A 203 14.08 -26.42 3.24
N ALA A 204 13.81 -25.12 3.38
CA ALA A 204 14.39 -24.24 4.40
C ALA A 204 14.16 -24.74 5.83
N LEU A 205 13.04 -25.41 6.11
CA LEU A 205 12.75 -26.01 7.44
C LEU A 205 13.87 -26.89 8.00
N GLY A 206 14.66 -27.53 7.13
CA GLY A 206 15.78 -28.39 7.54
C GLY A 206 17.06 -27.64 7.89
N TYR A 207 17.20 -26.38 7.47
CA TYR A 207 18.45 -25.61 7.56
C TYR A 207 18.43 -24.53 8.64
N GLN A 208 17.26 -24.20 9.18
CA GLN A 208 17.15 -23.13 10.16
C GLN A 208 17.52 -23.60 11.56
N ASP A 209 18.38 -22.82 12.22
CA ASP A 209 18.81 -23.06 13.61
C ASP A 209 18.22 -22.01 14.57
N SER A 210 17.76 -20.86 14.06
CA SER A 210 17.16 -19.82 14.90
C SER A 210 15.72 -20.20 15.28
N PRO A 211 15.38 -20.23 16.60
CA PRO A 211 14.01 -20.51 17.05
C PRO A 211 12.95 -19.58 16.44
N LEU A 212 13.28 -18.28 16.31
CA LEU A 212 12.37 -17.29 15.72
C LEU A 212 12.07 -17.60 14.24
N VAL A 213 13.11 -17.93 13.46
CA VAL A 213 12.93 -18.26 12.03
C VAL A 213 12.21 -19.60 11.85
N GLN A 214 12.47 -20.59 12.72
CA GLN A 214 11.77 -21.88 12.71
C GLN A 214 10.25 -21.71 12.97
N VAL A 215 9.89 -20.90 13.98
CA VAL A 215 8.49 -20.55 14.30
C VAL A 215 7.84 -19.86 13.11
N ALA A 216 8.49 -18.83 12.56
CA ALA A 216 7.96 -18.07 11.44
C ALA A 216 7.81 -18.93 10.17
N LEU A 217 8.73 -19.86 9.91
CA LEU A 217 8.60 -20.82 8.80
C LEU A 217 7.41 -21.75 9.01
N ALA A 218 7.20 -22.26 10.23
CA ALA A 218 6.05 -23.10 10.53
C ALA A 218 4.73 -22.34 10.30
N ASP A 219 4.65 -21.07 10.74
CA ASP A 219 3.55 -20.15 10.44
C ASP A 219 3.34 -19.95 8.94
N ALA A 220 4.42 -19.73 8.21
CA ALA A 220 4.38 -19.58 6.75
C ALA A 220 3.78 -20.82 6.08
N MET A 221 4.11 -22.03 6.56
CA MET A 221 3.56 -23.26 5.99
C MET A 221 2.05 -23.35 6.17
N VAL A 222 1.55 -22.97 7.36
CA VAL A 222 0.11 -22.92 7.65
C VAL A 222 -0.58 -21.86 6.78
N ARG A 223 -0.05 -20.64 6.75
CA ARG A 223 -0.60 -19.52 5.96
C ARG A 223 -0.67 -19.84 4.46
N LEU A 224 0.33 -20.54 3.93
CA LEU A 224 0.38 -20.96 2.53
C LEU A 224 -0.37 -22.28 2.25
N GLN A 225 -0.93 -22.92 3.30
CA GLN A 225 -1.56 -24.24 3.26
C GLN A 225 -0.67 -25.31 2.61
N GLU A 226 0.64 -25.25 2.87
CA GLU A 226 1.63 -26.12 2.22
C GLU A 226 1.72 -27.48 2.92
N LYS A 227 0.81 -28.40 2.58
CA LYS A 227 0.73 -29.75 3.19
C LYS A 227 1.99 -30.60 3.02
N ARG A 228 2.82 -30.34 1.99
CA ARG A 228 4.08 -31.08 1.80
C ARG A 228 5.10 -30.81 2.92
N SER A 229 4.91 -29.74 3.69
CA SER A 229 5.74 -29.38 4.84
C SER A 229 5.56 -30.29 6.06
N VAL A 230 4.44 -31.04 6.17
CA VAL A 230 4.14 -31.88 7.35
C VAL A 230 5.24 -32.90 7.63
N LYS A 231 5.78 -33.56 6.59
CA LYS A 231 6.88 -34.53 6.76
C LYS A 231 8.17 -33.85 7.26
N PRO A 232 8.67 -32.75 6.65
CA PRO A 232 9.73 -31.93 7.21
C PRO A 232 9.50 -31.45 8.65
N LEU A 233 8.31 -30.93 8.96
CA LEU A 233 7.95 -30.47 10.32
C LEU A 233 8.05 -31.61 11.35
N ARG A 234 7.55 -32.81 11.02
CA ARG A 234 7.69 -34.00 11.87
C ARG A 234 9.13 -34.44 12.06
N ARG A 235 10.02 -34.21 11.07
CA ARG A 235 11.46 -34.48 11.24
C ARG A 235 12.11 -33.47 12.17
N LEU A 236 11.68 -32.20 12.13
CA LEU A 236 12.20 -31.15 13.00
C LEU A 236 11.89 -31.43 14.48
N LEU A 237 10.70 -31.97 14.79
CA LEU A 237 10.32 -32.42 16.14
C LEU A 237 11.20 -33.53 16.75
N ARG A 238 11.97 -34.25 15.93
CA ARG A 238 12.84 -35.35 16.39
C ARG A 238 14.24 -34.88 16.78
N ARG A 239 14.55 -33.58 16.67
CA ARG A 239 15.85 -33.04 17.07
C ARG A 239 15.95 -32.97 18.59
N GLU A 240 17.05 -33.45 19.15
CA GLU A 240 17.24 -33.59 20.61
C GLU A 240 17.28 -32.24 21.35
N ASN A 241 17.69 -31.15 20.69
CA ASN A 241 17.82 -29.82 21.28
C ASN A 241 16.82 -28.80 20.71
N LEU A 242 15.59 -29.23 20.41
CA LEU A 242 14.56 -28.32 19.91
C LEU A 242 13.99 -27.47 21.05
N ASN A 243 13.95 -26.15 20.85
CA ASN A 243 13.35 -25.21 21.79
C ASN A 243 11.85 -25.50 22.02
N ASP A 244 11.36 -25.40 23.26
CA ASP A 244 9.98 -25.73 23.64
C ASP A 244 8.90 -24.89 22.91
N LEU A 245 9.18 -23.61 22.67
CA LEU A 245 8.30 -22.74 21.89
C LEU A 245 8.19 -23.24 20.45
N VAL A 246 9.33 -23.61 19.86
CA VAL A 246 9.39 -24.15 18.49
C VAL A 246 8.65 -25.48 18.42
N LYS A 247 8.84 -26.36 19.40
CA LYS A 247 8.14 -27.65 19.50
C LYS A 247 6.63 -27.46 19.51
N THR A 248 6.13 -26.65 20.44
CA THR A 248 4.70 -26.34 20.57
C THR A 248 4.14 -25.77 19.28
N LYS A 249 4.87 -24.84 18.66
CA LYS A 249 4.45 -24.22 17.40
C LYS A 249 4.37 -25.21 16.24
N ILE A 250 5.36 -26.10 16.11
CA ILE A 250 5.38 -27.09 15.05
C ILE A 250 4.25 -28.11 15.23
N GLU A 251 4.00 -28.57 16.46
CA GLU A 251 2.88 -29.47 16.75
C GLU A 251 1.54 -28.84 16.37
N GLN A 252 1.33 -27.57 16.71
CA GLN A 252 0.14 -26.81 16.30
C GLN A 252 0.06 -26.71 14.77
N SER A 253 1.15 -26.32 14.11
CA SER A 253 1.19 -26.15 12.65
C SER A 253 0.90 -27.46 11.90
N ILE A 254 1.35 -28.60 12.42
CA ILE A 254 1.02 -29.92 11.86
C ILE A 254 -0.49 -30.20 11.98
N LYS A 255 -1.11 -29.88 13.11
CA LYS A 255 -2.56 -30.04 13.30
C LYS A 255 -3.36 -29.17 12.32
N ASP A 256 -2.96 -27.92 12.15
CA ASP A 256 -3.64 -26.96 11.26
C ASP A 256 -3.50 -27.32 9.76
N LEU A 257 -2.46 -28.08 9.40
CA LEU A 257 -2.21 -28.57 8.04
C LEU A 257 -2.79 -29.95 7.74
N SER A 258 -3.32 -30.65 8.76
CA SER A 258 -3.87 -32.00 8.63
C SER A 258 -5.19 -32.01 7.87
#